data_AF-K1STA1-F1
#
_entry.id   AF-K1STA1-F1
#
_cell.length_a   1.000
_cell.length_b   1.000
_cell.length_c   1.000
_cell.angle_alpha   90.00
_cell.angle_beta   90.00
_cell.angle_gamma   90.00
#
_symmetry.space_group_name_H-M   'P 1'
#
loop_
_entity.id
_entity.type
_entity.pdbx_description
1 polymer ?
#
loop_
_entity_poly.entity_id
_entity_poly.type
_entity_poly.pdbx_seq_one_letter_code
_entity_poly.pdbx_strand_id
1 'polypeptide(L)' 'QKQEAYDQEYNAKRQSQVGSGDRSEKIRTYNFPQDRVTDHRIGLTLRNLQDILDGNLDRVIEPLILADQEEKLKNNPIQ' A
#
# COMPACT_ATOMS: atom_id res chain seq x y z
N GLN A 1 13.68 -19.85 24.08
CA GLN A 1 12.90 -20.71 23.17
C GLN A 1 11.56 -20.12 22.76
N LYS A 2 10.51 -20.06 23.61
CA LYS A 2 9.19 -19.50 23.20
C LYS A 2 9.24 -18.01 22.82
N GLN A 3 9.97 -17.19 23.57
CA GLN A 3 10.14 -15.76 23.27
C GLN A 3 10.90 -15.54 21.95
N GLU A 4 12.02 -16.24 21.77
CA GLU A 4 12.82 -16.15 20.54
C GLU A 4 12.03 -16.58 19.30
N ALA A 5 11.20 -17.62 19.40
CA ALA A 5 10.33 -18.06 18.31
C ALA A 5 9.27 -17.00 17.96
N TYR A 6 8.67 -16.37 18.98
CA TYR A 6 7.72 -15.28 18.79
C TYR A 6 8.39 -14.06 18.12
N ASP A 7 9.57 -13.68 18.60
CA ASP A 7 10.32 -12.54 18.05
C ASP A 7 10.74 -12.82 16.61
N GLN A 8 11.15 -14.05 16.28
CA GLN A 8 11.47 -14.44 14.91
C GLN A 8 10.25 -14.35 13.99
N GLU A 9 9.09 -14.87 14.41
CA GLU A 9 7.86 -14.81 13.62
C GLU A 9 7.39 -13.36 13.40
N TYR A 10 7.44 -12.54 14.46
CA TYR A 10 7.12 -11.12 14.40
C TYR A 10 8.06 -10.37 13.43
N ASN A 11 9.37 -10.62 13.53
CA ASN A 11 10.36 -9.99 12.67
C ASN A 11 10.19 -10.41 11.22
N ALA A 12 9.90 -11.68 10.94
CA ALA A 12 9.65 -12.17 9.59
C ALA A 12 8.40 -11.50 8.98
N LYS A 13 7.30 -11.41 9.75
CA LYS A 13 6.06 -10.72 9.32
C LYS A 13 6.29 -9.22 9.08
N ARG A 14 7.10 -8.57 9.92
CA ARG A 14 7.44 -7.15 9.73
C ARG A 14 8.31 -6.97 8.49
N GLN A 15 9.29 -7.84 8.29
CA GLN A 15 10.18 -7.80 7.14
C GLN A 15 9.40 -7.95 5.83
N SER A 16 8.41 -8.86 5.78
CA SER A 16 7.58 -9.01 4.58
C SER A 16 6.69 -7.80 4.28
N GLN A 17 6.30 -7.02 5.30
CA GLN A 17 5.49 -5.81 5.12
C GLN A 17 6.33 -4.59 4.71
N VAL A 18 7.55 -4.48 5.24
CA VAL A 18 8.45 -3.35 4.97
C VAL A 18 9.21 -3.54 3.65
N GLY A 19 9.48 -4.79 3.25
CA GLY A 19 10.29 -5.11 2.08
C GLY A 19 11.77 -4.88 2.33
N SER A 20 12.53 -4.63 1.26
CA SER A 20 13.96 -4.32 1.30
C SER A 20 14.25 -2.85 1.63
N GLY A 21 13.24 -1.98 1.49
CA GLY A 21 13.39 -0.53 1.65
C GLY A 21 14.01 0.17 0.44
N ASP A 22 14.23 -0.54 -0.67
CA ASP A 22 14.72 0.06 -1.91
C ASP A 22 13.66 0.98 -2.55
N ARG A 23 14.12 2.01 -3.25
CA ARG A 23 13.28 2.98 -3.97
C ARG A 23 12.47 2.33 -5.11
N SER A 24 12.93 1.20 -5.63
CA SER A 24 12.20 0.41 -6.62
C SER A 24 10.90 -0.18 -6.05
N GLU A 25 10.88 -0.51 -4.76
CA GLU A 25 9.74 -1.13 -4.05
C GLU A 25 8.74 -0.10 -3.48
N LYS A 26 8.93 1.19 -3.76
CA LYS A 26 8.02 2.23 -3.24
C LYS A 26 6.58 1.98 -3.69
N ILE A 27 5.66 1.94 -2.74
CA ILE A 27 4.23 1.81 -3.04
C ILE A 27 3.59 3.14 -3.47
N ARG A 28 4.21 4.27 -3.13
CA ARG A 28 3.65 5.60 -3.37
C ARG A 28 4.72 6.66 -3.58
N THR A 29 4.39 7.70 -4.32
CA THR A 29 5.23 8.89 -4.49
C THR A 29 4.41 10.14 -4.22
N TYR A 30 4.90 10.97 -3.29
CA TYR A 30 4.34 12.28 -2.99
C TYR A 30 5.19 13.34 -3.69
N ASN A 31 4.60 14.12 -4.57
CA ASN A 31 5.26 15.16 -5.36
C ASN A 31 4.69 16.53 -4.97
N PHE A 32 5.37 17.20 -4.03
CA PHE A 32 4.96 18.51 -3.52
C PHE A 32 4.96 19.62 -4.59
N PRO A 33 6.00 19.77 -5.44
CA PRO A 33 5.99 20.80 -6.48
C PRO A 33 4.82 20.70 -7.48
N GLN A 34 4.28 19.49 -7.69
CA GLN A 34 3.16 19.25 -8.62
C GLN A 34 1.83 18.94 -7.91
N ASP A 35 1.77 19.13 -6.59
CA ASP A 35 0.61 18.86 -5.72
C ASP A 35 -0.06 17.51 -6.01
N ARG A 36 0.74 16.45 -6.11
CA ARG A 36 0.25 15.13 -6.55
C ARG A 36 0.75 13.98 -5.72
N VAL A 37 -0.08 12.98 -5.57
CA VAL A 37 0.30 11.66 -5.07
C VAL A 37 0.03 10.59 -6.13
N THR A 38 0.96 9.66 -6.30
CA THR A 38 0.81 8.50 -7.18
C THR A 38 1.00 7.23 -6.36
N ASP A 39 0.00 6.35 -6.34
CA ASP A 39 0.05 5.01 -5.75
C ASP A 39 0.39 3.99 -6.85
N HIS A 40 1.54 3.34 -6.73
CA HIS A 40 2.10 2.47 -7.75
C HIS A 40 1.49 1.06 -7.75
N ARG A 41 0.75 0.68 -6.69
CA ARG A 41 0.12 -0.64 -6.61
C ARG A 41 -0.96 -0.82 -7.66
N ILE A 42 -1.70 0.25 -7.94
CA ILE A 42 -2.83 0.27 -8.89
C ILE A 42 -2.68 1.34 -9.98
N GLY A 43 -1.57 2.07 -10.00
CA GLY A 43 -1.34 3.18 -10.95
C GLY A 43 -2.21 4.42 -10.71
N LEU A 44 -2.79 4.57 -9.52
CA LEU A 44 -3.65 5.70 -9.17
C LEU A 44 -2.84 6.98 -9.02
N THR A 45 -3.33 8.08 -9.59
CA THR A 45 -2.68 9.39 -9.47
C THR A 45 -3.72 10.46 -9.15
N LEU A 46 -3.52 11.18 -8.04
CA LEU A 46 -4.45 12.20 -7.52
C LEU A 46 -3.75 13.56 -7.37
N ARG A 47 -4.38 14.62 -7.88
CA ARG A 47 -3.85 16.01 -7.92
C ARG A 47 -4.49 16.87 -6.82
N ASN A 48 -4.25 16.51 -5.57
CA ASN A 48 -4.72 17.19 -4.37
C ASN A 48 -3.92 16.71 -3.16
N LEU A 49 -2.58 16.82 -3.22
CA LEU A 49 -1.71 16.23 -2.21
C LEU A 49 -2.01 16.77 -0.81
N GLN A 50 -2.23 18.08 -0.67
CA GLN A 50 -2.45 18.69 0.65
C GLN A 50 -3.70 18.16 1.35
N ASP A 51 -4.83 18.09 0.65
CA ASP A 51 -6.08 17.53 1.17
C ASP A 51 -5.91 16.07 1.66
N ILE A 52 -5.10 15.28 0.94
CA ILE A 52 -4.80 13.90 1.34
C ILE A 52 -3.91 13.87 2.59
N LEU A 53 -2.91 14.76 2.68
CA LEU A 53 -2.05 14.88 3.86
C LEU A 53 -2.80 15.42 5.09
N ASP A 54 -3.84 16.22 4.87
CA ASP A 54 -4.74 16.75 5.91
C ASP A 54 -5.72 15.69 6.44
N GLY A 55 -5.73 14.48 5.85
CA GLY A 55 -6.45 13.32 6.37
C GLY A 55 -7.61 12.84 5.49
N ASN A 56 -7.86 13.47 4.35
CA ASN A 56 -8.88 13.02 3.39
C ASN A 56 -8.38 11.82 2.57
N LEU A 57 -8.27 10.68 3.24
CA LEU A 57 -7.64 9.47 2.71
C LEU A 57 -8.58 8.56 1.91
N ASP A 58 -9.90 8.79 1.95
CA ASP A 58 -10.89 7.94 1.29
C ASP A 58 -10.63 7.82 -0.22
N ARG A 59 -10.23 8.94 -0.84
CA ARG A 59 -9.83 9.01 -2.25
C ARG A 59 -8.65 8.10 -2.61
N VAL A 60 -7.84 7.70 -1.63
CA VAL A 60 -6.71 6.77 -1.80
C VAL A 60 -7.11 5.36 -1.39
N ILE A 61 -7.85 5.21 -0.29
CA ILE A 61 -8.15 3.91 0.33
C ILE A 61 -9.24 3.17 -0.45
N GLU A 62 -10.33 3.83 -0.85
CA GLU A 62 -11.44 3.16 -1.54
C GLU A 62 -11.00 2.50 -2.86
N PRO A 63 -10.22 3.16 -3.75
CA PRO A 63 -9.75 2.51 -4.97
C PRO A 63 -8.84 1.31 -4.72
N LEU A 64 -8.06 1.32 -3.63
CA LEU A 64 -7.19 0.20 -3.26
C LEU A 64 -8.00 -1.01 -2.78
N ILE A 65 -9.03 -0.76 -1.97
CA ILE A 65 -9.94 -1.82 -1.51
C ILE A 65 -10.65 -2.44 -2.71
N LEU A 66 -11.16 -1.63 -3.63
CA LEU A 66 -11.83 -2.11 -4.83
C LEU A 66 -10.90 -2.96 -5.69
N ALA A 67 -9.66 -2.50 -5.93
CA ALA A 67 -8.68 -3.25 -6.71
C ALA A 67 -8.33 -4.61 -6.07
N ASP A 68 -8.16 -4.66 -4.75
CA ASP A 68 -7.92 -5.91 -4.01
C ASP A 68 -9.12 -6.87 -4.10
N GLN A 69 -10.35 -6.36 -4.00
CA GLN A 69 -11.56 -7.16 -4.19
C GLN A 69 -11.66 -7.72 -5.61
N GLU A 70 -11.40 -6.90 -6.63
CA GLU A 70 -11.39 -7.34 -8.02
C GLU A 70 -10.33 -8.42 -8.27
N GLU A 71 -9.13 -8.27 -7.71
CA GLU A 71 -8.06 -9.27 -7.81
C GLU A 71 -8.47 -10.61 -7.16
N LYS A 72 -9.07 -10.56 -5.97
CA LYS A 72 -9.60 -11.76 -5.29
C LYS A 72 -10.68 -12.47 -6.08
N LEU A 73 -11.59 -11.72 -6.72
CA LEU A 73 -12.64 -12.27 -7.56
C LEU A 73 -12.07 -12.93 -8.83
N LYS A 74 -11.05 -12.32 -9.45
CA LYS A 74 -10.36 -12.91 -10.62
C LYS A 74 -9.61 -14.19 -10.27
N ASN A 75 -8.98 -14.23 -9.10
CA ASN A 75 -8.21 -15.38 -8.63
C ASN A 75 -9.09 -16.51 -8.09
N ASN A 76 -10.36 -16.23 -7.79
CA ASN A 76 -11.34 -17.21 -7.37
C ASN A 76 -12.58 -17.14 -8.26
N PRO A 77 -12.46 -17.50 -9.56
CA PRO A 77 -13.61 -17.52 -10.45
C PRO A 77 -14.66 -18.42 -9.82
N ILE A 78 -15.85 -17.87 -9.57
CA ILE A 78 -17.01 -18.65 -9.16
C ILE A 78 -17.17 -19.74 -10.22
N GLN A 79 -16.96 -21.00 -9.83
CA GLN A 79 -17.28 -22.17 -10.64
C GLN A 79 -18.78 -22.26 -10.85
#